data_AF-A0A1M6BC41-F1
#
_entry.id   AF-A0A1M6BC41-F1
#
_cell.length_a   1.000
_cell.length_b   1.000
_cell.length_c   1.000
_cell.angle_alpha   90.00
_cell.angle_beta   90.00
_cell.angle_gamma   90.00
#
_symmetry.space_group_name_H-M   'P 1'
#
loop_
_entity.id
_entity.type
_entity.pdbx_description
1 polymer ?
#
loop_
_entity_poly.entity_id
_entity_poly.type
_entity_poly.pdbx_seq_one_letter_code
_entity_poly.pdbx_strand_id
1 'polypeptide(L)'
;MDKKIGYLGPCGTFSELAVRQYLARQPAGDVQMVALPSIYEVLAAVVQGEVTEAVVPLENSSEGAVNQTQDLLAHTFPDLRIKGEIILPVVHCLMAPPGVPLKTIERVLSHPHALAQCREFISRHLPGAQVVETASTAAAVHLVASTGAPWAAIGPVTAAREYGLEVLVEKINDCSGNATRFIVVGREDGGWAPDCKTTLIVSVAHRPGALYEVLGEFAARGINLTRIESRPSRRRLGEYLFFIDLVGHRHDKQVQEALEAVASRAELRVLGSYPADLSGLEYTAVPVDKVKRPAGGIPSSSTVEAGFTGEAVSRSPVQWEEIERLREAIDGVDAQIVSLLARRSALAARIGKLKAGFYPVRDPHRESRVLAWVRRLAQLKGVDPAMVEKVYRLIIQHAVHLQREQQGQVQAACTPPAGDF
;
A
#
# COMPACT_ATOMS: atom_id res chain seq x y z
N MET A 1 -16.76 17.72 -26.84
CA MET A 1 -15.54 18.16 -26.13
C MET A 1 -14.68 16.94 -25.98
N ASP A 2 -13.44 17.02 -26.43
CA ASP A 2 -12.51 15.89 -26.36
C ASP A 2 -12.22 15.61 -24.89
N LYS A 3 -12.37 14.34 -24.48
CA LYS A 3 -12.16 13.97 -23.08
C LYS A 3 -10.67 14.14 -22.76
N LYS A 4 -10.36 14.78 -21.64
CA LYS A 4 -8.97 15.02 -21.20
C LYS A 4 -8.74 14.37 -19.84
N ILE A 5 -7.69 13.56 -19.72
CA ILE A 5 -7.32 12.93 -18.45
C ILE A 5 -5.92 13.36 -18.02
N GLY A 6 -5.84 14.04 -16.87
CA GLY A 6 -4.57 14.43 -16.25
C GLY A 6 -3.92 13.26 -15.50
N TYR A 7 -2.59 13.21 -15.47
CA TYR A 7 -1.86 12.24 -14.66
C TYR A 7 -0.51 12.79 -14.18
N LEU A 8 0.00 12.22 -13.09
CA LEU A 8 1.33 12.57 -12.57
C LEU A 8 2.42 12.10 -13.54
N GLY A 9 3.02 13.05 -14.26
CA GLY A 9 4.06 12.82 -15.25
C GLY A 9 5.44 12.50 -14.66
N PRO A 10 6.48 12.40 -15.51
CA PRO A 10 6.45 12.54 -16.98
C PRO A 10 5.80 11.34 -17.70
N CYS A 11 5.84 11.34 -19.04
CA CYS A 11 5.52 10.16 -19.85
C CYS A 11 6.42 8.96 -19.47
N GLY A 12 5.97 7.75 -19.76
CA GLY A 12 6.66 6.51 -19.38
C GLY A 12 6.56 6.16 -17.89
N THR A 13 5.61 6.73 -17.15
CA THR A 13 5.40 6.43 -15.72
C THR A 13 4.31 5.39 -15.47
N PHE A 14 4.26 4.83 -14.26
CA PHE A 14 3.16 3.96 -13.82
C PHE A 14 1.81 4.69 -13.82
N SER A 15 1.79 6.00 -13.56
CA SER A 15 0.59 6.84 -13.65
C SER A 15 -0.01 6.83 -15.05
N GLU A 16 0.82 6.95 -16.09
CA GLU A 16 0.36 6.87 -17.48
C GLU A 16 -0.18 5.48 -17.82
N LEU A 17 0.49 4.42 -17.35
CA LEU A 17 0.03 3.05 -17.54
C LEU A 17 -1.33 2.80 -16.85
N ALA A 18 -1.57 3.37 -15.67
CA ALA A 18 -2.87 3.35 -15.00
C ALA A 18 -3.96 4.10 -15.80
N VAL A 19 -3.65 5.24 -16.43
CA VAL A 19 -4.57 5.94 -17.35
C VAL A 19 -4.90 5.05 -18.54
N ARG A 20 -3.91 4.43 -19.19
CA ARG A 20 -4.12 3.53 -20.34
C ARG A 20 -4.98 2.31 -19.97
N GLN A 21 -4.78 1.72 -18.78
CA GLN A 21 -5.61 0.64 -18.25
C GLN A 21 -7.05 1.09 -17.96
N TYR A 22 -7.25 2.31 -17.45
CA TYR A 22 -8.57 2.91 -17.24
C TYR A 22 -9.31 3.22 -18.55
N LEU A 23 -8.59 3.67 -19.57
CA LEU A 23 -9.14 3.93 -20.91
C LEU A 23 -9.53 2.64 -21.62
N ALA A 24 -8.75 1.56 -21.47
CA ALA A 24 -9.08 0.25 -22.04
C ALA A 24 -10.38 -0.37 -21.47
N ARG A 25 -10.88 0.12 -20.34
CA ARG A 25 -12.17 -0.28 -19.74
C ARG A 25 -13.36 0.57 -20.18
N GLN A 26 -13.14 1.63 -20.96
CA GLN A 26 -14.17 2.55 -21.43
C GLN A 26 -14.53 2.28 -22.90
N PRO A 27 -15.73 2.68 -23.36
CA PRO A 27 -16.06 2.64 -24.77
C PRO A 27 -15.06 3.47 -25.58
N ALA A 28 -14.71 2.99 -26.77
CA ALA A 28 -13.72 3.62 -27.63
C ALA A 28 -14.12 5.06 -27.99
N GLY A 29 -13.21 6.00 -27.77
CA GLY A 29 -13.34 7.41 -28.11
C GLY A 29 -12.00 8.13 -27.94
N ASP A 30 -11.84 9.27 -28.61
CA ASP A 30 -10.61 10.05 -28.52
C ASP A 30 -10.49 10.71 -27.14
N VAL A 31 -9.49 10.25 -26.38
CA VAL A 31 -9.15 10.79 -25.05
C VAL A 31 -7.71 11.26 -25.04
N GLN A 32 -7.51 12.56 -24.82
CA GLN A 32 -6.17 13.14 -24.69
C GLN A 32 -5.66 12.93 -23.25
N MET A 33 -4.50 12.29 -23.11
CA MET A 33 -3.80 12.18 -21.84
C MET A 33 -2.87 13.39 -21.65
N VAL A 34 -2.85 13.98 -20.46
CA VAL A 34 -2.08 15.18 -20.13
C VAL A 34 -1.17 14.90 -18.95
N ALA A 35 0.15 14.93 -19.18
CA ALA A 35 1.14 14.77 -18.13
C ALA A 35 1.32 16.09 -17.37
N LEU A 36 1.22 16.06 -16.04
CA LEU A 36 1.39 17.22 -15.16
C LEU A 36 2.45 16.93 -14.08
N PRO A 37 3.27 17.91 -13.67
CA PRO A 37 4.49 17.66 -12.92
C PRO A 37 4.28 17.38 -11.42
N SER A 38 3.09 17.62 -10.86
CA SER A 38 2.81 17.40 -9.43
C SER A 38 1.37 16.91 -9.19
N ILE A 39 1.15 16.17 -8.10
CA ILE A 39 -0.20 15.70 -7.69
C ILE A 39 -1.13 16.90 -7.42
N TYR A 40 -0.58 18.03 -6.95
CA TYR A 40 -1.32 19.27 -6.77
C TYR A 40 -1.87 19.79 -8.10
N GLU A 41 -1.02 19.91 -9.13
CA GLU A 41 -1.43 20.40 -10.45
C GLU A 41 -2.39 19.44 -11.15
N VAL A 42 -2.18 18.12 -11.02
CA VAL A 42 -3.08 17.09 -11.52
C VAL A 42 -4.50 17.27 -10.99
N LEU A 43 -4.66 17.54 -9.69
CA LEU A 43 -5.97 17.74 -9.07
C LEU A 43 -6.53 19.16 -9.33
N ALA A 44 -5.67 20.19 -9.34
CA ALA A 44 -6.07 21.56 -9.66
C ALA A 44 -6.65 21.69 -11.08
N ALA A 45 -6.06 21.00 -12.06
CA ALA A 45 -6.53 20.99 -13.45
C ALA A 45 -7.95 20.42 -13.60
N VAL A 46 -8.38 19.48 -12.73
CA VAL A 46 -9.77 18.97 -12.69
C VAL A 46 -10.73 20.03 -12.14
N VAL A 47 -10.34 20.74 -11.09
CA VAL A 47 -11.13 21.82 -10.49
C VAL A 47 -11.30 22.97 -11.49
N GLN A 48 -10.22 23.36 -12.17
CA GLN A 48 -10.21 24.40 -13.20
C GLN A 48 -10.89 23.98 -14.51
N GLY A 49 -11.03 22.67 -14.76
CA GLY A 49 -11.64 22.11 -15.97
C GLY A 49 -10.74 22.06 -17.20
N GLU A 50 -9.44 22.22 -17.01
CA GLU A 50 -8.42 21.96 -18.05
C GLU A 50 -8.39 20.48 -18.43
N VAL A 51 -8.64 19.60 -17.45
CA VAL A 51 -8.91 18.17 -17.65
C VAL A 51 -10.27 17.78 -17.06
N THR A 52 -10.89 16.75 -17.63
CA THR A 52 -12.21 16.25 -17.18
C THR A 52 -12.11 15.30 -16.00
N GLU A 53 -11.04 14.50 -15.96
CA GLU A 53 -10.75 13.50 -14.95
C GLU A 53 -9.23 13.49 -14.71
N ALA A 54 -8.78 12.94 -13.59
CA ALA A 54 -7.36 12.77 -13.28
C ALA A 54 -7.07 11.41 -12.67
N VAL A 55 -5.89 10.85 -12.92
CA VAL A 55 -5.41 9.61 -12.29
C VAL A 55 -4.24 9.93 -11.38
N VAL A 56 -4.41 9.65 -10.09
CA VAL A 56 -3.39 9.88 -9.04
C VAL A 56 -3.19 8.63 -8.20
N PRO A 57 -1.96 8.34 -7.74
CA PRO A 57 -1.72 7.21 -6.84
C PRO A 57 -2.30 7.52 -5.45
N LEU A 58 -2.98 6.56 -4.85
CA LEU A 58 -3.55 6.65 -3.50
C LEU A 58 -2.74 5.84 -2.49
N GLU A 59 -2.24 4.67 -2.88
CA GLU A 59 -1.62 3.69 -2.01
C GLU A 59 -0.70 2.75 -2.81
N ASN A 60 0.40 2.31 -2.20
CA ASN A 60 1.25 1.24 -2.71
C ASN A 60 1.39 0.15 -1.64
N SER A 61 1.35 -1.12 -2.02
CA SER A 61 1.38 -2.26 -1.08
C SER A 61 2.68 -2.40 -0.29
N SER A 62 3.77 -1.76 -0.72
CA SER A 62 5.10 -1.80 -0.08
C SER A 62 5.45 -0.53 0.67
N GLU A 63 5.03 0.64 0.15
CA GLU A 63 5.35 1.97 0.71
C GLU A 63 4.19 2.57 1.52
N GLY A 64 3.00 1.99 1.45
CA GLY A 64 1.79 2.47 2.12
C GLY A 64 1.10 3.61 1.37
N ALA A 65 0.40 4.46 2.12
CA ALA A 65 -0.45 5.50 1.57
C ALA A 65 0.32 6.69 0.98
N VAL A 66 -0.15 7.19 -0.17
CA VAL A 66 0.31 8.44 -0.78
C VAL A 66 -0.33 9.62 -0.04
N ASN A 67 0.28 9.97 1.08
CA ASN A 67 -0.15 11.03 2.00
C ASN A 67 -0.50 12.36 1.30
N GLN A 68 0.23 12.74 0.24
CA GLN A 68 -0.04 13.97 -0.51
C GLN A 68 -1.41 13.94 -1.18
N THR A 69 -1.78 12.85 -1.85
CA THR A 69 -3.09 12.67 -2.49
C THR A 69 -4.22 12.79 -1.48
N GLN A 70 -4.08 12.09 -0.34
CA GLN A 70 -5.07 12.14 0.74
C GLN A 70 -5.22 13.55 1.32
N ASP A 71 -4.12 14.21 1.69
CA ASP A 71 -4.16 15.53 2.30
C ASP A 71 -4.75 16.60 1.35
N LEU A 72 -4.49 16.49 0.04
CA LEU A 72 -5.09 17.36 -0.98
C LEU A 72 -6.59 17.14 -1.12
N LEU A 73 -7.06 15.88 -1.17
CA LEU A 73 -8.49 15.54 -1.19
C LEU A 73 -9.19 15.89 0.13
N ALA A 74 -8.48 15.86 1.26
CA ALA A 74 -9.02 16.25 2.57
C ALA A 74 -9.23 17.76 2.69
N HIS A 75 -8.21 18.55 2.35
CA HIS A 75 -8.12 19.96 2.78
C HIS A 75 -8.14 20.97 1.64
N THR A 76 -7.60 20.63 0.46
CA THR A 76 -7.36 21.59 -0.63
C THR A 76 -8.45 21.53 -1.70
N PHE A 77 -8.91 20.33 -2.05
CA PHE A 77 -9.88 20.11 -3.13
C PHE A 77 -11.09 19.27 -2.64
N PRO A 78 -11.87 19.77 -1.66
CA PRO A 78 -12.94 19.02 -1.01
C PRO A 78 -14.14 18.69 -1.91
N ASP A 79 -14.27 19.38 -3.06
CA ASP A 79 -15.35 19.20 -4.02
C ASP A 79 -15.06 18.09 -5.05
N LEU A 80 -13.82 17.62 -5.13
CA LEU A 80 -13.46 16.50 -6.00
C LEU A 80 -14.06 15.18 -5.49
N ARG A 81 -14.39 14.30 -6.45
CA ARG A 81 -15.00 12.99 -6.20
C ARG A 81 -14.21 11.88 -6.87
N ILE A 82 -14.17 10.71 -6.23
CA ILE A 82 -13.54 9.51 -6.79
C ILE A 82 -14.55 8.81 -7.70
N LYS A 83 -14.15 8.59 -8.96
CA LYS A 83 -14.95 8.00 -10.04
C LYS A 83 -14.64 6.53 -10.33
N GLY A 84 -13.50 6.05 -9.84
CA GLY A 84 -13.00 4.70 -10.08
C GLY A 84 -11.65 4.50 -9.41
N GLU A 85 -11.19 3.26 -9.40
CA GLU A 85 -9.84 2.89 -9.01
C GLU A 85 -9.19 2.01 -10.09
N ILE A 86 -7.85 2.00 -10.10
CA ILE A 86 -7.05 1.08 -10.89
C ILE A 86 -6.01 0.46 -9.96
N ILE A 87 -5.96 -0.87 -9.87
CA ILE A 87 -4.86 -1.57 -9.21
C ILE A 87 -3.88 -2.02 -10.29
N LEU A 88 -2.66 -1.49 -10.24
CA LEU A 88 -1.61 -1.74 -11.21
C LEU A 88 -0.44 -2.48 -10.53
N PRO A 89 -0.17 -3.75 -10.89
CA PRO A 89 1.03 -4.45 -10.46
C PRO A 89 2.31 -3.71 -10.90
N VAL A 90 3.24 -3.49 -9.97
CA VAL A 90 4.51 -2.78 -10.21
C VAL A 90 5.49 -3.73 -10.88
N VAL A 91 5.30 -3.98 -12.16
CA VAL A 91 6.21 -4.80 -12.98
C VAL A 91 7.38 -3.94 -13.46
N HIS A 92 8.58 -4.31 -13.03
CA HIS A 92 9.83 -3.74 -13.51
C HIS A 92 10.38 -4.57 -14.68
N CYS A 93 10.85 -3.87 -15.71
CA CYS A 93 11.54 -4.44 -16.85
C CYS A 93 12.94 -3.81 -16.96
N LEU A 94 13.93 -4.63 -17.34
CA LEU A 94 15.24 -4.16 -17.75
C LEU A 94 15.18 -3.78 -19.23
N MET A 95 15.62 -2.56 -19.57
CA MET A 95 15.62 -2.06 -20.95
C MET A 95 16.91 -1.32 -21.27
N ALA A 96 17.36 -1.39 -22.52
CA ALA A 96 18.62 -0.82 -23.01
C ALA A 96 18.45 -0.31 -24.45
N PRO A 97 19.43 0.45 -25.01
CA PRO A 97 19.40 0.82 -26.42
C PRO A 97 19.32 -0.43 -27.32
N PRO A 98 18.63 -0.37 -28.49
CA PRO A 98 18.44 -1.53 -29.36
C PRO A 98 19.76 -2.23 -29.73
N GLY A 99 19.77 -3.55 -29.64
CA GLY A 99 20.93 -4.38 -29.96
C GLY A 99 22.05 -4.40 -28.91
N VAL A 100 21.90 -3.76 -27.74
CA VAL A 100 22.84 -3.91 -26.61
C VAL A 100 22.58 -5.24 -25.89
N PRO A 101 23.51 -6.23 -25.95
CA PRO A 101 23.30 -7.51 -25.29
C PRO A 101 23.47 -7.40 -23.76
N LEU A 102 22.69 -8.19 -23.02
CA LEU A 102 22.67 -8.21 -21.55
C LEU A 102 24.07 -8.28 -20.90
N LYS A 103 25.02 -9.01 -21.53
CA LYS A 103 26.38 -9.22 -21.02
C LYS A 103 27.32 -8.01 -21.12
N THR A 104 26.99 -7.01 -21.94
CA THR A 104 27.84 -5.80 -22.10
C THR A 104 27.35 -4.61 -21.27
N ILE A 105 26.31 -4.78 -20.44
CA ILE A 105 25.76 -3.69 -19.64
C ILE A 105 26.78 -3.25 -18.58
N GLU A 106 27.24 -2.01 -18.70
CA GLU A 106 28.18 -1.39 -17.76
C GLU A 106 27.49 -0.75 -16.56
N ARG A 107 26.25 -0.26 -16.74
CA ARG A 107 25.50 0.48 -15.71
C ARG A 107 24.02 0.13 -15.71
N VAL A 108 23.42 0.11 -14.51
CA VAL A 108 21.98 -0.07 -14.31
C VAL A 108 21.42 1.16 -13.57
N LEU A 109 20.49 1.88 -14.19
CA LEU A 109 19.94 3.13 -13.70
C LEU A 109 18.47 2.96 -13.27
N SER A 110 18.09 3.44 -12.08
CA SER A 110 16.68 3.66 -11.70
C SER A 110 16.52 4.44 -10.40
N HIS A 111 15.27 4.66 -9.99
CA HIS A 111 14.93 5.15 -8.65
C HIS A 111 15.39 4.16 -7.57
N PRO A 112 15.91 4.61 -6.39
CA PRO A 112 16.39 3.73 -5.33
C PRO A 112 15.44 2.60 -4.94
N HIS A 113 14.12 2.86 -4.88
CA HIS A 113 13.14 1.81 -4.55
C HIS A 113 13.04 0.73 -5.65
N ALA A 114 13.12 1.11 -6.92
CA ALA A 114 13.09 0.15 -8.04
C ALA A 114 14.38 -0.67 -8.11
N LEU A 115 15.52 -0.06 -7.83
CA LEU A 115 16.81 -0.76 -7.70
C LEU A 115 16.81 -1.75 -6.53
N ALA A 116 16.25 -1.36 -5.38
CA ALA A 116 16.11 -2.23 -4.21
C ALA A 116 15.16 -3.41 -4.46
N GLN A 117 14.12 -3.23 -5.29
CA GLN A 117 13.16 -4.27 -5.68
C GLN A 117 13.67 -5.23 -6.77
N CYS A 118 14.83 -4.98 -7.39
CA CYS A 118 15.42 -5.82 -8.44
C CYS A 118 16.87 -6.21 -8.12
N ARG A 119 17.25 -6.14 -6.84
CA ARG A 119 18.63 -6.28 -6.37
C ARG A 119 19.15 -7.70 -6.52
N GLU A 120 18.32 -8.70 -6.23
CA GLU A 120 18.63 -10.11 -6.42
C GLU A 120 18.87 -10.40 -7.90
N PHE A 121 17.98 -9.91 -8.78
CA PHE A 121 18.16 -9.99 -10.23
C PHE A 121 19.49 -9.34 -10.70
N ILE A 122 19.75 -8.08 -10.35
CA ILE A 122 20.99 -7.37 -10.73
C ILE A 122 22.21 -8.15 -10.25
N SER A 123 22.23 -8.60 -9.00
CA SER A 123 23.38 -9.31 -8.41
C SER A 123 23.69 -10.65 -9.09
N ARG A 124 22.68 -11.34 -9.64
CA ARG A 124 22.83 -12.63 -10.31
C ARG A 124 23.18 -12.49 -11.79
N HIS A 125 22.54 -11.58 -12.49
CA HIS A 125 22.62 -11.49 -13.95
C HIS A 125 23.57 -10.41 -14.45
N LEU A 126 23.83 -9.37 -13.64
CA LEU A 126 24.67 -8.21 -13.98
C LEU A 126 25.74 -7.91 -12.90
N PRO A 127 26.52 -8.90 -12.42
CA PRO A 127 27.44 -8.71 -11.28
C PRO A 127 28.58 -7.71 -11.52
N GLY A 128 28.87 -7.37 -12.78
CA GLY A 128 29.87 -6.37 -13.17
C GLY A 128 29.30 -4.96 -13.42
N ALA A 129 27.97 -4.78 -13.40
CA ALA A 129 27.35 -3.50 -13.73
C ALA A 129 27.30 -2.56 -12.52
N GLN A 130 27.64 -1.29 -12.74
CA GLN A 130 27.52 -0.25 -11.72
C GLN A 130 26.04 0.17 -11.55
N VAL A 131 25.49 0.01 -10.36
CA VAL A 131 24.17 0.55 -10.02
C VAL A 131 24.27 2.06 -9.79
N VAL A 132 23.37 2.82 -10.40
CA VAL A 132 23.33 4.29 -10.34
C VAL A 132 21.90 4.77 -10.05
N GLU A 133 21.74 5.59 -9.02
CA GLU A 133 20.44 6.08 -8.57
C GLU A 133 20.00 7.32 -9.37
N THR A 134 18.70 7.43 -9.64
CA THR A 134 18.08 8.57 -10.34
C THR A 134 16.84 9.08 -9.59
N ALA A 135 16.39 10.30 -9.92
CA ALA A 135 15.22 10.91 -9.30
C ALA A 135 13.89 10.18 -9.60
N SER A 136 13.81 9.42 -10.70
CA SER A 136 12.66 8.57 -11.03
C SER A 136 13.03 7.46 -12.03
N THR A 137 12.16 6.46 -12.16
CA THR A 137 12.29 5.39 -13.17
C THR A 137 12.30 5.96 -14.59
N ALA A 138 11.38 6.89 -14.90
CA ALA A 138 11.32 7.55 -16.20
C ALA A 138 12.58 8.40 -16.49
N ALA A 139 13.15 9.07 -15.48
CA ALA A 139 14.40 9.82 -15.62
C ALA A 139 15.59 8.90 -15.94
N ALA A 140 15.64 7.69 -15.39
CA ALA A 140 16.65 6.70 -15.76
C ALA A 140 16.51 6.23 -17.22
N VAL A 141 15.29 5.93 -17.65
CA VAL A 141 15.00 5.51 -19.03
C VAL A 141 15.40 6.60 -20.02
N HIS A 142 15.02 7.85 -19.75
CA HIS A 142 15.40 9.00 -20.58
C HIS A 142 16.92 9.22 -20.64
N LEU A 143 17.64 9.04 -19.52
CA LEU A 143 19.10 9.19 -19.47
C LEU A 143 19.82 8.07 -20.25
N VAL A 144 19.33 6.83 -20.17
CA VAL A 144 19.87 5.71 -20.95
C VAL A 144 19.62 5.92 -22.46
N ALA A 145 18.42 6.34 -22.84
CA ALA A 145 18.08 6.63 -24.24
C ALA A 145 18.89 7.79 -24.84
N SER A 146 19.19 8.83 -24.06
CA SER A 146 19.97 9.99 -24.53
C SER A 146 21.49 9.76 -24.54
N THR A 147 22.02 8.79 -23.78
CA THR A 147 23.47 8.54 -23.71
C THR A 147 23.97 7.61 -24.81
N GLY A 148 23.19 6.59 -25.22
CA GLY A 148 23.60 5.60 -26.23
C GLY A 148 24.76 4.67 -25.85
N ALA A 149 25.30 4.81 -24.64
CA ALA A 149 26.25 3.88 -24.03
C ALA A 149 25.58 2.52 -23.72
N PRO A 150 26.35 1.44 -23.47
CA PRO A 150 25.80 0.13 -23.09
C PRO A 150 25.32 0.13 -21.63
N TRP A 151 24.34 0.98 -21.33
CA TRP A 151 23.68 1.11 -20.04
C TRP A 151 22.26 0.57 -20.15
N ALA A 152 21.70 0.15 -19.02
CA ALA A 152 20.31 -0.27 -18.93
C ALA A 152 19.56 0.55 -17.88
N ALA A 153 18.28 0.75 -18.12
CA ALA A 153 17.34 1.33 -17.16
C ALA A 153 16.41 0.26 -16.61
N ILE A 154 15.92 0.47 -15.39
CA ILE A 154 14.80 -0.30 -14.83
C ILE A 154 13.58 0.61 -14.76
N GLY A 155 12.46 0.17 -15.33
CA GLY A 155 11.22 0.96 -15.40
C GLY A 155 10.01 0.14 -15.85
N PRO A 156 8.84 0.78 -16.01
CA PRO A 156 7.66 0.13 -16.58
C PRO A 156 7.83 -0.09 -18.09
N VAL A 157 7.19 -1.14 -18.62
CA VAL A 157 7.26 -1.50 -20.06
C VAL A 157 6.85 -0.37 -21.02
N THR A 158 6.00 0.56 -20.59
CA THR A 158 5.59 1.74 -21.38
C THR A 158 6.77 2.66 -21.70
N ALA A 159 7.70 2.83 -20.76
CA ALA A 159 8.86 3.71 -20.92
C ALA A 159 9.79 3.24 -22.04
N ALA A 160 9.92 1.92 -22.25
CA ALA A 160 10.73 1.38 -23.34
C ALA A 160 10.21 1.82 -24.71
N ARG A 161 8.88 1.78 -24.91
CA ARG A 161 8.24 2.20 -26.17
C ARG A 161 8.34 3.72 -26.38
N GLU A 162 8.11 4.50 -25.33
CA GLU A 162 8.12 5.97 -25.37
C GLU A 162 9.51 6.52 -25.73
N TYR A 163 10.57 5.91 -25.18
CA TYR A 163 11.96 6.38 -25.37
C TYR A 163 12.78 5.55 -26.37
N GLY A 164 12.14 4.65 -27.13
CA GLY A 164 12.80 3.87 -28.19
C GLY A 164 13.82 2.83 -27.70
N LEU A 165 13.68 2.33 -26.47
CA LEU A 165 14.52 1.28 -25.91
C LEU A 165 13.96 -0.12 -26.15
N GLU A 166 14.85 -1.11 -26.19
CA GLU A 166 14.51 -2.52 -26.27
C GLU A 166 14.37 -3.10 -24.85
N VAL A 167 13.31 -3.87 -24.61
CA VAL A 167 13.13 -4.61 -23.35
C VAL A 167 13.93 -5.89 -23.40
N LEU A 168 14.97 -5.99 -22.58
CA LEU A 168 15.86 -7.15 -22.53
C LEU A 168 15.28 -8.26 -21.65
N VAL A 169 14.68 -7.91 -20.52
CA VAL A 169 14.07 -8.85 -19.57
C VAL A 169 12.85 -8.19 -18.89
N GLU A 170 11.70 -8.86 -18.93
CA GLU A 170 10.50 -8.46 -18.20
C GLU A 170 10.45 -9.08 -16.79
N LYS A 171 9.69 -8.46 -15.88
CA LYS A 171 9.38 -9.00 -14.54
C LYS A 171 10.63 -9.33 -13.71
N ILE A 172 11.56 -8.38 -13.65
CA ILE A 172 12.82 -8.53 -12.91
C ILE A 172 12.70 -8.25 -11.40
N ASN A 173 11.49 -8.09 -10.88
CA ASN A 173 11.22 -7.87 -9.46
C ASN A 173 11.63 -9.09 -8.63
N ASP A 174 12.34 -8.86 -7.52
CA ASP A 174 12.75 -9.91 -6.57
C ASP A 174 11.55 -10.51 -5.83
N CYS A 175 10.51 -9.70 -5.58
CA CYS A 175 9.26 -10.11 -4.94
C CYS A 175 8.05 -9.94 -5.88
N SER A 176 7.23 -10.98 -6.02
CA SER A 176 5.89 -10.87 -6.61
C SER A 176 4.89 -10.32 -5.58
N GLY A 177 4.01 -9.41 -6.00
CA GLY A 177 2.93 -8.86 -5.16
C GLY A 177 2.99 -7.35 -4.88
N ASN A 178 4.00 -6.63 -5.38
CA ASN A 178 3.96 -5.16 -5.32
C ASN A 178 2.91 -4.60 -6.30
N ALA A 179 1.95 -3.82 -5.80
CA ALA A 179 0.95 -3.14 -6.59
C ALA A 179 0.72 -1.71 -6.08
N THR A 180 0.44 -0.79 -7.02
CA THR A 180 0.02 0.58 -6.71
C THR A 180 -1.45 0.73 -7.07
N ARG A 181 -2.24 1.19 -6.10
CA ARG A 181 -3.63 1.56 -6.27
C ARG A 181 -3.71 3.03 -6.62
N PHE A 182 -4.21 3.29 -7.82
CA PHE A 182 -4.56 4.61 -8.32
C PHE A 182 -6.05 4.86 -8.17
N ILE A 183 -6.43 6.12 -8.04
CA ILE A 183 -7.82 6.57 -8.09
C ILE A 183 -8.02 7.50 -9.29
N VAL A 184 -9.20 7.39 -9.90
CA VAL A 184 -9.70 8.34 -10.88
C VAL A 184 -10.51 9.38 -10.13
N VAL A 185 -10.17 10.65 -10.33
CA VAL A 185 -10.79 11.79 -9.65
C VAL A 185 -11.47 12.68 -10.69
N GLY A 186 -12.68 13.15 -10.38
CA GLY A 186 -13.45 14.08 -11.20
C GLY A 186 -14.27 15.05 -10.34
N ARG A 187 -15.20 15.78 -10.96
CA ARG A 187 -16.16 16.67 -10.26
C ARG A 187 -17.46 15.97 -9.87
N GLU A 188 -17.66 14.75 -10.32
CA GLU A 188 -18.85 13.92 -10.12
C GLU A 188 -18.41 12.53 -9.66
N ASP A 189 -19.32 11.77 -9.05
CA ASP A 189 -19.08 10.38 -8.64
C ASP A 189 -18.86 9.41 -9.83
N GLY A 190 -18.48 8.18 -9.50
CA GLY A 190 -18.52 7.08 -10.46
C GLY A 190 -19.96 6.67 -10.81
N GLY A 191 -20.10 5.87 -11.85
CA GLY A 191 -21.35 5.16 -12.12
C GLY A 191 -21.57 4.05 -11.08
N TRP A 192 -22.84 3.68 -10.85
CA TRP A 192 -23.17 2.50 -10.05
C TRP A 192 -22.71 1.22 -10.76
N ALA A 193 -22.18 0.27 -9.99
CA ALA A 193 -21.85 -1.09 -10.39
C ALA A 193 -22.16 -2.05 -9.23
N PRO A 194 -22.35 -3.36 -9.48
CA PRO A 194 -22.56 -4.34 -8.41
C PRO A 194 -21.41 -4.36 -7.39
N ASP A 195 -20.17 -4.37 -7.89
CA ASP A 195 -18.95 -4.35 -7.09
C ASP A 195 -18.48 -2.92 -6.83
N CYS A 196 -19.34 -2.11 -6.20
CA CYS A 196 -18.99 -0.74 -5.84
C CYS A 196 -18.14 -0.66 -4.57
N LYS A 197 -17.34 0.40 -4.48
CA LYS A 197 -16.65 0.86 -3.27
C LYS A 197 -17.06 2.31 -3.00
N THR A 198 -17.22 2.65 -1.73
CA THR A 198 -17.44 4.04 -1.29
C THR A 198 -16.29 4.48 -0.40
N THR A 199 -15.65 5.60 -0.72
CA THR A 199 -14.62 6.22 0.13
C THR A 199 -15.21 7.38 0.93
N LEU A 200 -14.87 7.42 2.21
CA LEU A 200 -15.33 8.39 3.19
C LEU A 200 -14.13 9.08 3.86
N ILE A 201 -14.34 10.32 4.26
CA ILE A 201 -13.58 10.98 5.34
C ILE A 201 -14.53 11.13 6.53
N VAL A 202 -14.11 10.67 7.70
CA VAL A 202 -14.83 10.86 8.97
C VAL A 202 -13.96 11.63 9.96
N SER A 203 -14.49 12.69 10.55
CA SER A 203 -13.87 13.41 11.66
C SER A 203 -14.66 13.14 12.94
N VAL A 204 -14.00 12.53 13.93
CA VAL A 204 -14.62 12.16 15.22
C VAL A 204 -14.03 12.98 16.36
N ALA A 205 -14.83 13.22 17.40
CA ALA A 205 -14.36 13.87 18.61
C ALA A 205 -13.22 13.08 19.28
N HIS A 206 -12.19 13.79 19.79
CA HIS A 206 -11.06 13.16 20.48
C HIS A 206 -11.46 12.67 21.88
N ARG A 207 -12.19 11.55 21.94
CA ARG A 207 -12.56 10.85 23.18
C ARG A 207 -12.46 9.32 23.00
N PRO A 208 -12.26 8.55 24.08
CA PRO A 208 -12.36 7.09 24.03
C PRO A 208 -13.70 6.65 23.43
N GLY A 209 -13.65 5.58 22.61
CA GLY A 209 -14.83 5.00 21.96
C GLY A 209 -15.35 5.71 20.71
N ALA A 210 -14.95 6.96 20.41
CA ALA A 210 -15.54 7.73 19.31
C ALA A 210 -15.42 7.06 17.93
N LEU A 211 -14.25 6.51 17.59
CA LEU A 211 -14.06 5.75 16.35
C LEU A 211 -14.81 4.40 16.40
N TYR A 212 -14.83 3.73 17.54
CA TYR A 212 -15.53 2.45 17.72
C TYR A 212 -17.05 2.59 17.46
N GLU A 213 -17.66 3.68 17.93
CA GLU A 213 -19.08 3.98 17.67
C GLU A 213 -19.36 4.15 16.16
N VAL A 214 -18.46 4.80 15.42
CA VAL A 214 -18.58 4.93 13.95
C VAL A 214 -18.42 3.58 13.26
N LEU A 215 -17.39 2.81 13.60
CA LEU A 215 -17.15 1.49 13.00
C LEU A 215 -18.26 0.48 13.34
N GLY A 216 -18.88 0.63 14.51
CA GLY A 216 -20.03 -0.16 14.94
C GLY A 216 -21.25 -0.02 14.02
N GLU A 217 -21.49 1.15 13.41
CA GLU A 217 -22.62 1.34 12.48
C GLU A 217 -22.44 0.52 11.18
N PHE A 218 -21.22 0.38 10.68
CA PHE A 218 -20.91 -0.48 9.52
C PHE A 218 -20.97 -1.96 9.91
N ALA A 219 -20.34 -2.34 11.03
CA ALA A 219 -20.28 -3.71 11.51
C ALA A 219 -21.68 -4.28 11.84
N ALA A 220 -22.56 -3.50 12.47
CA ALA A 220 -23.93 -3.91 12.79
C ALA A 220 -24.81 -4.18 11.56
N ARG A 221 -24.42 -3.65 10.39
CA ARG A 221 -25.09 -3.85 9.09
C ARG A 221 -24.34 -4.81 8.17
N GLY A 222 -23.24 -5.43 8.62
CA GLY A 222 -22.44 -6.36 7.81
C GLY A 222 -21.67 -5.71 6.65
N ILE A 223 -21.44 -4.39 6.71
CA ILE A 223 -20.72 -3.66 5.66
C ILE A 223 -19.22 -3.87 5.85
N ASN A 224 -18.57 -4.47 4.85
CA ASN A 224 -17.13 -4.72 4.87
C ASN A 224 -16.33 -3.43 4.65
N LEU A 225 -15.29 -3.23 5.45
CA LEU A 225 -14.35 -2.10 5.33
C LEU A 225 -13.03 -2.62 4.73
N THR A 226 -12.64 -2.07 3.58
CA THR A 226 -11.45 -2.49 2.83
C THR A 226 -10.20 -1.67 3.14
N ARG A 227 -10.36 -0.48 3.75
CA ARG A 227 -9.25 0.39 4.17
C ARG A 227 -9.69 1.28 5.33
N ILE A 228 -8.81 1.50 6.31
CA ILE A 228 -8.98 2.51 7.35
C ILE A 228 -7.62 3.14 7.71
N GLU A 229 -7.54 4.45 7.61
CA GLU A 229 -6.31 5.21 7.87
C GLU A 229 -6.58 6.51 8.61
N SER A 230 -5.71 6.87 9.57
CA SER A 230 -5.80 8.13 10.31
C SER A 230 -4.82 9.18 9.78
N ARG A 231 -5.32 10.40 9.59
CA ARG A 231 -4.56 11.59 9.17
C ARG A 231 -4.80 12.73 10.18
N PRO A 232 -3.80 13.53 10.58
CA PRO A 232 -4.04 14.71 11.43
C PRO A 232 -4.96 15.71 10.72
N SER A 233 -5.94 16.30 11.43
CA SER A 233 -6.94 17.18 10.81
C SER A 233 -6.40 18.52 10.29
N ARG A 234 -5.13 18.85 10.62
CA ARG A 234 -4.47 20.16 10.42
C ARG A 234 -5.20 21.37 11.06
N ARG A 235 -6.39 21.20 11.65
CA ARG A 235 -7.16 22.24 12.36
C ARG A 235 -6.69 22.39 13.82
N ARG A 236 -6.51 21.27 14.54
CA ARG A 236 -6.07 21.25 15.94
C ARG A 236 -5.27 19.98 16.26
N LEU A 237 -4.31 20.09 17.16
CA LEU A 237 -3.51 18.96 17.63
C LEU A 237 -4.38 17.97 18.43
N GLY A 238 -4.36 16.70 18.04
CA GLY A 238 -5.20 15.63 18.59
C GLY A 238 -6.49 15.33 17.81
N GLU A 239 -6.90 16.20 16.88
CA GLU A 239 -8.01 15.89 15.97
C GLU A 239 -7.51 15.10 14.75
N TYR A 240 -8.25 14.05 14.36
CA TYR A 240 -7.89 13.14 13.27
C TYR A 240 -9.05 12.99 12.29
N LEU A 241 -8.71 12.97 11.01
CA LEU A 241 -9.55 12.50 9.92
C LEU A 241 -9.28 11.01 9.70
N PHE A 242 -10.34 10.25 9.49
CA PHE A 242 -10.27 8.83 9.15
C PHE A 242 -10.72 8.64 7.71
N PHE A 243 -9.79 8.21 6.85
CA PHE A 243 -10.12 7.74 5.52
C PHE A 243 -10.62 6.30 5.64
N ILE A 244 -11.83 6.04 5.17
CA ILE A 244 -12.47 4.72 5.24
C ILE A 244 -12.97 4.34 3.85
N ASP A 245 -12.59 3.17 3.36
CA ASP A 245 -13.17 2.59 2.14
C ASP A 245 -14.07 1.41 2.52
N LEU A 246 -15.31 1.41 2.05
CA LEU A 246 -16.29 0.34 2.30
C LEU A 246 -16.77 -0.31 1.00
N VAL A 247 -17.18 -1.58 1.06
CA VAL A 247 -17.86 -2.28 -0.04
C VAL A 247 -19.33 -1.84 -0.10
N GLY A 248 -19.80 -1.52 -1.30
CA GLY A 248 -21.15 -1.01 -1.59
C GLY A 248 -21.15 0.42 -2.12
N HIS A 249 -22.30 0.83 -2.66
CA HIS A 249 -22.57 2.16 -3.19
C HIS A 249 -23.39 2.98 -2.19
N ARG A 250 -23.19 4.32 -2.14
CA ARG A 250 -23.91 5.21 -1.18
C ARG A 250 -25.43 5.25 -1.31
N HIS A 251 -25.99 4.71 -2.40
CA HIS A 251 -27.44 4.59 -2.64
C HIS A 251 -27.98 3.18 -2.31
N ASP A 252 -27.11 2.24 -1.94
CA ASP A 252 -27.56 0.93 -1.47
C ASP A 252 -28.15 1.14 -0.06
N LYS A 253 -29.36 0.63 0.17
CA LYS A 253 -30.14 0.92 1.39
C LYS A 253 -29.33 0.72 2.69
N GLN A 254 -28.57 -0.37 2.80
CA GLN A 254 -27.77 -0.67 3.99
C GLN A 254 -26.64 0.35 4.19
N VAL A 255 -25.99 0.77 3.11
CA VAL A 255 -24.92 1.78 3.13
C VAL A 255 -25.52 3.14 3.48
N GLN A 256 -26.64 3.54 2.86
CA GLN A 256 -27.31 4.79 3.16
C GLN A 256 -27.70 4.88 4.65
N GLU A 257 -28.34 3.85 5.20
CA GLU A 257 -28.69 3.76 6.63
C GLU A 257 -27.47 3.80 7.56
N ALA A 258 -26.29 3.34 7.10
CA ALA A 258 -25.03 3.46 7.84
C ALA A 258 -24.47 4.88 7.78
N LEU A 259 -24.46 5.52 6.59
CA LEU A 259 -23.97 6.88 6.39
C LEU A 259 -24.81 7.90 7.19
N GLU A 260 -26.13 7.76 7.20
CA GLU A 260 -27.04 8.60 7.99
C GLU A 260 -26.77 8.44 9.49
N ALA A 261 -26.58 7.20 9.97
CA ALA A 261 -26.26 6.93 11.37
C ALA A 261 -24.88 7.49 11.77
N VAL A 262 -23.85 7.36 10.92
CA VAL A 262 -22.52 7.94 11.16
C VAL A 262 -22.57 9.47 11.14
N ALA A 263 -23.30 10.09 10.20
CA ALA A 263 -23.47 11.54 10.13
C ALA A 263 -24.15 12.14 11.38
N SER A 264 -24.98 11.36 12.08
CA SER A 264 -25.55 11.79 13.38
C SER A 264 -24.54 11.83 14.53
N ARG A 265 -23.38 11.16 14.38
CA ARG A 265 -22.34 11.00 15.42
C ARG A 265 -21.03 11.75 15.12
N ALA A 266 -20.74 12.03 13.85
CA ALA A 266 -19.44 12.51 13.37
C ALA A 266 -19.59 13.41 12.12
N GLU A 267 -18.63 14.29 11.87
CA GLU A 267 -18.53 15.03 10.60
C GLU A 267 -18.10 14.04 9.50
N LEU A 268 -19.02 13.75 8.58
CA LEU A 268 -18.87 12.75 7.51
C LEU A 268 -18.83 13.44 6.14
N ARG A 269 -17.85 13.11 5.31
CA ARG A 269 -17.82 13.49 3.89
C ARG A 269 -17.61 12.26 3.01
N VAL A 270 -18.55 12.02 2.10
CA VAL A 270 -18.39 11.02 1.03
C VAL A 270 -17.45 11.59 -0.02
N LEU A 271 -16.29 10.96 -0.22
CA LEU A 271 -15.37 11.30 -1.32
C LEU A 271 -15.77 10.66 -2.64
N GLY A 272 -16.61 9.64 -2.65
CA GLY A 272 -17.25 9.13 -3.85
C GLY A 272 -17.68 7.68 -3.70
N SER A 273 -18.66 7.28 -4.49
CA SER A 273 -18.98 5.88 -4.78
C SER A 273 -18.60 5.56 -6.23
N TYR A 274 -17.95 4.42 -6.44
CA TYR A 274 -17.35 4.08 -7.72
C TYR A 274 -17.18 2.57 -7.91
N PRO A 275 -17.05 2.06 -9.15
CA PRO A 275 -16.75 0.65 -9.40
C PRO A 275 -15.36 0.28 -8.85
N ALA A 276 -15.26 -0.82 -8.11
CA ALA A 276 -14.00 -1.34 -7.61
C ALA A 276 -13.17 -2.01 -8.72
N ASP A 277 -11.85 -2.08 -8.52
CA ASP A 277 -10.99 -2.82 -9.43
C ASP A 277 -10.71 -4.23 -8.90
N LEU A 278 -11.45 -5.20 -9.45
CA LEU A 278 -11.31 -6.62 -9.09
C LEU A 278 -10.03 -7.26 -9.66
N SER A 279 -9.30 -6.62 -10.59
CA SER A 279 -8.11 -7.23 -11.21
C SER A 279 -6.89 -7.34 -10.30
N GLY A 280 -6.90 -6.64 -9.16
CA GLY A 280 -5.90 -6.77 -8.09
C GLY A 280 -6.32 -7.71 -6.94
N LEU A 281 -7.48 -8.38 -7.06
CA LEU A 281 -8.10 -9.12 -5.97
C LEU A 281 -8.33 -10.59 -6.35
N GLU A 282 -7.52 -11.50 -5.80
CA GLU A 282 -7.96 -12.90 -5.56
C GLU A 282 -8.97 -12.97 -4.39
N TYR A 283 -9.82 -11.94 -4.25
CA TYR A 283 -10.82 -11.85 -3.20
C TYR A 283 -12.12 -12.44 -3.70
N THR A 284 -12.39 -13.68 -3.33
CA THR A 284 -13.70 -14.30 -3.51
C THR A 284 -14.73 -13.53 -2.71
N ALA A 285 -15.48 -12.65 -3.38
CA ALA A 285 -16.68 -12.05 -2.80
C ALA A 285 -17.64 -13.20 -2.45
N VAL A 286 -17.81 -13.48 -1.15
CA VAL A 286 -18.88 -14.36 -0.68
C VAL A 286 -20.19 -13.64 -0.98
N PRO A 287 -21.09 -14.20 -1.82
CA PRO A 287 -22.32 -13.50 -2.17
C PRO A 287 -23.17 -13.28 -0.92
N VAL A 288 -23.55 -12.03 -0.68
CA VAL A 288 -24.48 -11.67 0.39
C VAL A 288 -25.89 -12.07 -0.04
N ASP A 289 -26.18 -13.38 0.00
CA ASP A 289 -27.55 -13.84 -0.13
C ASP A 289 -27.83 -15.14 0.64
N LYS A 290 -28.99 -15.17 1.31
CA LYS A 290 -29.53 -16.26 2.14
C LYS A 290 -28.91 -16.52 3.53
N VAL A 291 -28.59 -15.48 4.29
CA VAL A 291 -28.67 -15.58 5.77
C VAL A 291 -30.15 -15.59 6.19
N LYS A 292 -30.79 -16.76 6.14
CA LYS A 292 -32.04 -16.98 6.90
C LYS A 292 -31.69 -17.09 8.38
N ARG A 293 -32.29 -16.21 9.20
CA ARG A 293 -32.15 -16.25 10.67
C ARG A 293 -32.45 -17.65 11.20
N PRO A 294 -31.65 -18.22 12.12
CA PRO A 294 -31.95 -19.50 12.72
C PRO A 294 -33.10 -19.35 13.73
N ALA A 295 -34.24 -19.96 13.41
CA ALA A 295 -35.31 -20.21 14.35
C ALA A 295 -35.43 -21.72 14.58
N GLY A 296 -34.61 -22.26 15.49
CA GLY A 296 -34.75 -23.57 16.12
C GLY A 296 -34.55 -24.83 15.26
N GLY A 297 -33.62 -25.69 15.67
CA GLY A 297 -33.70 -27.15 15.43
C GLY A 297 -32.81 -27.74 14.31
N ILE A 298 -32.00 -28.71 14.70
CA ILE A 298 -31.37 -29.77 13.87
C ILE A 298 -32.35 -30.98 13.99
N PRO A 299 -32.74 -31.77 12.95
CA PRO A 299 -31.78 -32.57 12.17
C PRO A 299 -32.10 -33.01 10.71
N SER A 300 -31.10 -33.70 10.13
CA SER A 300 -31.17 -34.85 9.19
C SER A 300 -31.20 -34.66 7.66
N SER A 301 -30.08 -35.08 7.04
CA SER A 301 -29.91 -35.86 5.79
C SER A 301 -30.91 -35.75 4.63
N SER A 302 -30.41 -35.43 3.42
CA SER A 302 -30.28 -36.41 2.32
C SER A 302 -29.52 -35.89 1.09
N THR A 303 -28.80 -36.82 0.46
CA THR A 303 -28.03 -36.79 -0.79
C THR A 303 -28.77 -36.27 -2.03
N VAL A 304 -28.11 -35.48 -2.90
CA VAL A 304 -28.29 -35.52 -4.37
C VAL A 304 -26.99 -35.14 -5.10
N GLU A 305 -26.63 -35.94 -6.11
CA GLU A 305 -25.59 -35.71 -7.12
C GLU A 305 -26.24 -35.89 -8.52
N ALA A 306 -25.79 -35.35 -9.65
CA ALA A 306 -24.65 -34.48 -9.98
C ALA A 306 -25.12 -33.45 -11.05
N GLY A 307 -24.32 -32.70 -11.83
CA GLY A 307 -22.87 -32.56 -12.01
C GLY A 307 -22.58 -31.85 -13.35
N PHE A 308 -21.35 -31.36 -13.57
CA PHE A 308 -20.78 -31.12 -14.90
C PHE A 308 -19.25 -31.15 -14.84
N THR A 309 -18.60 -31.65 -15.90
CA THR A 309 -17.22 -32.15 -15.88
C THR A 309 -16.18 -31.15 -16.43
N GLY A 310 -15.07 -31.01 -15.70
CA GLY A 310 -13.81 -30.42 -16.17
C GLY A 310 -12.69 -30.84 -15.22
N GLU A 311 -11.57 -31.35 -15.74
CA GLU A 311 -10.53 -32.01 -14.93
C GLU A 311 -9.78 -31.04 -14.02
N ALA A 312 -10.21 -30.96 -12.76
CA ALA A 312 -9.47 -30.33 -11.67
C ALA A 312 -8.80 -31.41 -10.81
N VAL A 313 -7.54 -31.19 -10.44
CA VAL A 313 -6.84 -32.02 -9.45
C VAL A 313 -7.66 -32.03 -8.15
N SER A 314 -8.21 -33.18 -7.78
CA SER A 314 -9.14 -33.30 -6.65
C SER A 314 -8.47 -33.07 -5.30
N ARG A 315 -8.30 -31.80 -4.93
CA ARG A 315 -8.13 -31.40 -3.53
C ARG A 315 -9.45 -31.70 -2.84
N SER A 316 -9.44 -32.48 -1.76
CA SER A 316 -10.69 -32.71 -1.03
C SER A 316 -11.14 -31.36 -0.42
N PRO A 317 -12.45 -31.06 -0.36
CA PRO A 317 -12.92 -29.80 0.23
C PRO A 317 -12.37 -29.56 1.65
N VAL A 318 -12.22 -30.66 2.40
CA VAL A 318 -11.64 -30.70 3.75
C VAL A 318 -10.21 -30.14 3.79
N GLN A 319 -9.36 -30.48 2.81
CA GLN A 319 -7.97 -30.00 2.76
C GLN A 319 -7.88 -28.49 2.49
N TRP A 320 -8.82 -27.92 1.74
CA TRP A 320 -8.85 -26.48 1.51
C TRP A 320 -9.32 -25.72 2.76
N GLU A 321 -10.41 -26.18 3.39
CA GLU A 321 -10.88 -25.60 4.66
C GLU A 321 -9.82 -25.69 5.77
N GLU A 322 -9.04 -26.77 5.84
CA GLU A 322 -7.97 -26.92 6.82
C GLU A 322 -6.79 -25.97 6.54
N ILE A 323 -6.44 -25.73 5.27
CA ILE A 323 -5.43 -24.74 4.89
C ILE A 323 -5.87 -23.32 5.28
N GLU A 324 -7.13 -22.94 5.01
CA GLU A 324 -7.62 -21.60 5.37
C GLU A 324 -7.69 -21.40 6.89
N ARG A 325 -8.15 -22.39 7.66
CA ARG A 325 -8.10 -22.32 9.14
C ARG A 325 -6.67 -22.21 9.67
N LEU A 326 -5.70 -22.85 9.02
CA LEU A 326 -4.28 -22.71 9.38
C LEU A 326 -3.72 -21.33 9.02
N ARG A 327 -4.19 -20.70 7.94
CA ARG A 327 -3.86 -19.31 7.58
C ARG A 327 -4.41 -18.31 8.60
N GLU A 328 -5.70 -18.40 8.93
CA GLU A 328 -6.31 -17.57 9.99
C GLU A 328 -5.59 -17.73 11.34
N ALA A 329 -5.15 -18.95 11.67
CA ALA A 329 -4.37 -19.22 12.87
C ALA A 329 -2.95 -18.59 12.81
N ILE A 330 -2.31 -18.55 11.64
CA ILE A 330 -1.03 -17.86 11.41
C ILE A 330 -1.21 -16.34 11.56
N ASP A 331 -2.23 -15.75 10.93
CA ASP A 331 -2.53 -14.31 11.06
C ASP A 331 -2.74 -13.90 12.52
N GLY A 332 -3.44 -14.74 13.29
CA GLY A 332 -3.62 -14.58 14.73
C GLY A 332 -2.32 -14.71 15.54
N VAL A 333 -1.33 -15.48 15.07
CA VAL A 333 0.03 -15.55 15.66
C VAL A 333 0.85 -14.32 15.26
N ASP A 334 0.77 -13.86 14.01
CA ASP A 334 1.53 -12.71 13.53
C ASP A 334 1.07 -11.40 14.20
N ALA A 335 -0.24 -11.23 14.41
CA ALA A 335 -0.78 -10.14 15.23
C ALA A 335 -0.23 -10.17 16.68
N GLN A 336 -0.05 -11.35 17.27
CA GLN A 336 0.59 -11.50 18.59
C GLN A 336 2.09 -11.18 18.53
N ILE A 337 2.81 -11.57 17.48
CA ILE A 337 4.22 -11.22 17.29
C ILE A 337 4.40 -9.71 17.23
N VAL A 338 3.59 -9.00 16.42
CA VAL A 338 3.62 -7.53 16.32
C VAL A 338 3.33 -6.87 17.68
N SER A 339 2.31 -7.33 18.41
CA SER A 339 1.97 -6.84 19.75
C SER A 339 3.11 -7.06 20.77
N LEU A 340 3.74 -8.24 20.74
CA LEU A 340 4.89 -8.56 21.60
C LEU A 340 6.12 -7.72 21.26
N LEU A 341 6.38 -7.45 19.97
CA LEU A 341 7.44 -6.56 19.52
C LEU A 341 7.19 -5.12 19.99
N ALA A 342 5.98 -4.58 19.82
CA ALA A 342 5.61 -3.25 20.30
C ALA A 342 5.80 -3.12 21.83
N ARG A 343 5.31 -4.10 22.61
CA ARG A 343 5.51 -4.15 24.07
C ARG A 343 7.00 -4.22 24.45
N ARG A 344 7.79 -5.02 23.74
CA ARG A 344 9.24 -5.14 23.96
C ARG A 344 9.98 -3.84 23.64
N SER A 345 9.62 -3.15 22.57
CA SER A 345 10.18 -1.85 22.19
C SER A 345 9.84 -0.76 23.21
N ALA A 346 8.60 -0.73 23.73
CA ALA A 346 8.22 0.18 24.82
C ALA A 346 9.04 -0.05 26.10
N LEU A 347 9.29 -1.32 26.48
CA LEU A 347 10.17 -1.66 27.60
C LEU A 347 11.62 -1.24 27.34
N ALA A 348 12.14 -1.45 26.12
CA ALA A 348 13.48 -1.01 25.73
C ALA A 348 13.62 0.51 25.77
N ALA A 349 12.63 1.27 25.29
CA ALA A 349 12.63 2.74 25.37
C ALA A 349 12.59 3.23 26.83
N ARG A 350 11.79 2.59 27.71
CA ARG A 350 11.75 2.92 29.14
C ARG A 350 13.10 2.64 29.83
N ILE A 351 13.81 1.58 29.47
CA ILE A 351 15.19 1.33 29.93
C ILE A 351 16.15 2.40 29.38
N GLY A 352 16.00 2.80 28.12
CA GLY A 352 16.79 3.87 27.51
C GLY A 352 16.69 5.19 28.28
N LYS A 353 15.46 5.59 28.64
CA LYS A 353 15.19 6.78 29.48
C LYS A 353 15.84 6.69 30.86
N LEU A 354 15.84 5.52 31.50
CA LEU A 354 16.49 5.29 32.81
C LEU A 354 18.03 5.22 32.72
N LYS A 355 18.58 4.85 31.56
CA LYS A 355 20.03 4.84 31.30
C LYS A 355 20.60 6.20 30.89
N ALA A 356 19.76 7.13 30.41
CA ALA A 356 20.18 8.41 29.86
C ALA A 356 21.07 9.20 30.84
N GLY A 357 22.24 9.66 30.36
CA GLY A 357 23.22 10.40 31.15
C GLY A 357 24.15 9.58 32.05
N PHE A 358 23.80 8.34 32.41
CA PHE A 358 24.55 7.56 33.41
C PHE A 358 25.14 6.23 32.89
N TYR A 359 24.59 5.64 31.83
CA TYR A 359 25.01 4.34 31.33
C TYR A 359 25.07 4.28 29.80
N PRO A 360 26.00 3.50 29.21
CA PRO A 360 26.06 3.33 27.77
C PRO A 360 24.79 2.67 27.22
N VAL A 361 24.36 3.15 26.05
CA VAL A 361 23.24 2.60 25.28
C VAL A 361 23.45 1.11 25.01
N ARG A 362 24.66 0.76 24.56
CA ARG A 362 25.02 -0.61 24.18
C ARG A 362 25.63 -1.36 25.36
N ASP A 363 25.17 -2.60 25.57
CA ASP A 363 25.58 -3.47 26.67
C ASP A 363 25.85 -4.88 26.12
N PRO A 364 27.10 -5.17 25.70
CA PRO A 364 27.43 -6.44 25.03
C PRO A 364 27.20 -7.68 25.91
N HIS A 365 27.34 -7.56 27.23
CA HIS A 365 27.06 -8.65 28.17
C HIS A 365 25.55 -8.93 28.26
N ARG A 366 24.71 -7.88 28.29
CA ARG A 366 23.25 -8.04 28.26
C ARG A 366 22.78 -8.59 26.91
N GLU A 367 23.31 -8.11 25.79
CA GLU A 367 23.02 -8.65 24.46
C GLU A 367 23.34 -10.14 24.37
N SER A 368 24.56 -10.53 24.76
CA SER A 368 24.99 -11.93 24.74
C SER A 368 24.11 -12.83 25.61
N ARG A 369 23.72 -12.36 26.80
CA ARG A 369 22.79 -13.09 27.68
C ARG A 369 21.38 -13.24 27.07
N VAL A 370 20.88 -12.22 26.38
CA VAL A 370 19.57 -12.31 25.69
C VAL A 370 19.64 -13.31 24.54
N LEU A 371 20.70 -13.27 23.71
CA LEU A 371 20.87 -14.22 22.60
C LEU A 371 21.03 -15.67 23.08
N ALA A 372 21.82 -15.91 24.13
CA ALA A 372 21.95 -17.24 24.75
C ALA A 372 20.61 -17.76 25.31
N TRP A 373 19.82 -16.88 25.95
CA TRP A 373 18.50 -17.22 26.50
C TRP A 373 17.50 -17.60 25.40
N VAL A 374 17.40 -16.81 24.32
CA VAL A 374 16.41 -17.08 23.25
C VAL A 374 16.78 -18.29 22.41
N ARG A 375 18.08 -18.58 22.21
CA ARG A 375 18.52 -19.85 21.60
C ARG A 375 18.05 -21.05 22.41
N ARG A 376 18.16 -21.00 23.75
CA ARG A 376 17.69 -22.07 24.64
C ARG A 376 16.17 -22.21 24.61
N LEU A 377 15.44 -21.09 24.57
CA LEU A 377 13.98 -21.12 24.41
C LEU A 377 13.55 -21.70 23.05
N ALA A 378 14.26 -21.37 21.96
CA ALA A 378 13.99 -21.92 20.63
C ALA A 378 14.15 -23.45 20.62
N GLN A 379 15.24 -23.97 21.20
CA GLN A 379 15.45 -25.42 21.38
C GLN A 379 14.30 -26.08 22.16
N LEU A 380 13.88 -25.48 23.28
CA LEU A 380 12.77 -25.99 24.10
C LEU A 380 11.39 -25.90 23.42
N LYS A 381 11.28 -25.16 22.31
CA LYS A 381 10.05 -24.98 21.52
C LYS A 381 10.12 -25.63 20.14
N GLY A 382 11.19 -26.36 19.81
CA GLY A 382 11.36 -27.02 18.51
C GLY A 382 11.60 -26.08 17.33
N VAL A 383 12.00 -24.83 17.58
CA VAL A 383 12.28 -23.82 16.55
C VAL A 383 13.79 -23.69 16.33
N ASP A 384 14.24 -23.49 15.09
CA ASP A 384 15.67 -23.31 14.78
C ASP A 384 16.31 -22.17 15.61
N PRO A 385 17.28 -22.47 16.48
CA PRO A 385 17.95 -21.45 17.29
C PRO A 385 18.76 -20.45 16.47
N ALA A 386 19.23 -20.81 15.27
CA ALA A 386 19.99 -19.91 14.41
C ALA A 386 19.08 -18.84 13.76
N MET A 387 17.91 -19.23 13.26
CA MET A 387 16.86 -18.32 12.80
C MET A 387 16.40 -17.38 13.92
N VAL A 388 16.08 -17.90 15.10
CA VAL A 388 15.63 -17.06 16.24
C VAL A 388 16.74 -16.09 16.67
N GLU A 389 18.00 -16.49 16.65
CA GLU A 389 19.11 -15.58 16.94
C GLU A 389 19.21 -14.43 15.93
N LYS A 390 19.07 -14.70 14.62
CA LYS A 390 19.07 -13.66 13.58
C LYS A 390 17.96 -12.63 13.82
N VAL A 391 16.73 -13.10 14.07
CA VAL A 391 15.58 -12.25 14.39
C VAL A 391 15.85 -11.39 15.64
N TYR A 392 16.36 -12.00 16.73
CA TYR A 392 16.66 -11.24 17.94
C TYR A 392 17.84 -10.26 17.80
N ARG A 393 18.81 -10.51 16.91
CA ARG A 393 19.87 -9.54 16.59
C ARG A 393 19.29 -8.30 15.92
N LEU A 394 18.39 -8.45 14.94
CA LEU A 394 17.70 -7.31 14.30
C LEU A 394 16.88 -6.51 15.33
N ILE A 395 16.12 -7.19 16.18
CA ILE A 395 15.31 -6.55 17.23
C ILE A 395 16.20 -5.81 18.27
N ILE A 396 17.39 -6.32 18.58
CA ILE A 396 18.37 -5.63 19.44
C ILE A 396 18.95 -4.41 18.73
N GLN A 397 19.34 -4.52 17.46
CA GLN A 397 19.88 -3.40 16.66
C GLN A 397 18.88 -2.25 16.57
N HIS A 398 17.61 -2.54 16.26
CA HIS A 398 16.55 -1.53 16.21
C HIS A 398 16.34 -0.84 17.57
N ALA A 399 16.35 -1.60 18.67
CA ALA A 399 16.26 -1.02 20.02
C ALA A 399 17.46 -0.12 20.38
N VAL A 400 18.68 -0.46 19.94
CA VAL A 400 19.88 0.38 20.12
C VAL A 400 19.81 1.65 19.27
N HIS A 401 19.22 1.59 18.07
CA HIS A 401 18.99 2.76 17.21
C HIS A 401 18.05 3.78 17.90
N LEU A 402 16.85 3.33 18.29
CA LEU A 402 15.86 4.17 18.98
C LEU A 402 16.41 4.83 20.25
N GLN A 403 17.26 4.13 21.01
CA GLN A 403 17.89 4.70 22.21
C GLN A 403 18.97 5.74 21.89
N ARG A 404 19.69 5.61 20.77
CA ARG A 404 20.66 6.63 20.31
C ARG A 404 19.96 7.90 19.84
N GLU A 405 18.88 7.77 19.07
CA GLU A 405 18.06 8.90 18.61
C GLU A 405 17.50 9.69 19.81
N GLN A 406 16.98 8.98 20.82
CA GLN A 406 16.47 9.59 22.04
C GLN A 406 17.56 10.30 22.86
N GLN A 407 18.79 9.77 22.94
CA GLN A 407 19.89 10.46 23.62
C GLN A 407 20.40 11.68 22.84
N GLY A 408 20.44 11.61 21.51
CA GLY A 408 20.81 12.75 20.66
C GLY A 408 19.83 13.91 20.76
N GLN A 409 18.52 13.63 20.80
CA GLN A 409 17.48 14.65 21.02
C GLN A 409 17.59 15.32 22.41
N VAL A 410 17.95 14.56 23.45
CA VAL A 410 18.16 15.11 24.80
C VAL A 410 19.41 15.99 24.86
N GLN A 411 20.51 15.63 24.18
CA GLN A 411 21.69 16.48 24.10
C GLN A 411 21.43 17.78 23.32
N ALA A 412 20.70 17.71 22.20
CA ALA A 412 20.34 18.90 21.42
C ALA A 412 19.47 19.89 22.22
N ALA A 413 18.58 19.40 23.09
CA ALA A 413 17.73 20.22 23.95
C ALA A 413 18.47 20.90 25.13
N CYS A 414 19.71 20.51 25.42
CA CYS A 414 20.52 21.06 26.51
C CYS A 414 21.56 22.10 26.08
N THR A 415 21.68 22.39 24.78
CA THR A 415 22.59 23.44 24.26
C THR A 415 21.86 24.78 24.23
N PRO A 416 22.29 25.81 24.98
CA PRO A 416 21.67 27.13 24.92
C PRO A 416 21.94 27.79 23.55
N PRO A 417 21.02 28.63 23.03
CA PRO A 417 21.24 29.34 21.78
C PRO A 417 22.44 30.29 21.91
N ALA A 418 23.30 30.30 20.89
CA ALA A 418 24.38 31.26 20.79
C ALA A 418 23.78 32.67 20.67
N GLY A 419 24.10 33.56 21.61
CA GLY A 419 23.71 34.96 21.53
C GLY A 419 24.60 35.70 20.54
N ASP A 420 23.98 36.50 19.67
CA ASP A 420 24.68 37.48 18.84
C ASP A 420 25.37 38.53 19.74
N PHE A 421 26.60 38.90 19.37
CA PHE A 421 27.42 39.94 20.00
C PHE A 421 27.49 41.18 19.10
#